data_AF-A0A2S2QX04-F1
#
_entry.id   AF-A0A2S2QX04-F1
#
_cell.length_a   1.000
_cell.length_b   1.000
_cell.length_c   1.000
_cell.angle_alpha   90.00
_cell.angle_beta   90.00
_cell.angle_gamma   90.00
#
_symmetry.space_group_name_H-M   'P 1'
#
loop_
_entity.id
_entity.type
_entity.pdbx_description
1 polymer ?
#
loop_
_entity_poly.entity_id
_entity_poly.type
_entity_poly.pdbx_seq_one_letter_code
_entity_poly.pdbx_strand_id
1 'polypeptide(L)'
;MAGCIDDLSKSMGALFTSDDDHLKELGLTDAKRAKLREIENYYESVFSWDVKKLTNFKSSLLIDHIDHIQEKYEMHIACYKKDAFDLKRFCLQLIISYELYNRKNYEKSLLEIESMFLYLKSCKFDDSNKQYSEAYKHIAWSTYTYISLTLNRDSEKILENVKPVNGLNQTEKAAICGLKALIFMEYPPKGNDIGLKLAEEARILDSSEIEWIKIWLKAKGRVRRFYDMLKIPDEDEIHAADILCTKTNPRDLIEASDLYINVASSYKQDKEKARKYFKISSDVILKAIRFSENNVHELCSCLMASNRCPIMFQSKEVKNIVEKLTNIKNGQFDLALGQYFFKQEKDYEKAKMYFSRGMAVGNFDCSLNLIKTQCIESSIDEFPFVNQLKMIYDVFPSPKRRLIILLQILYFYFYHEDNPRELMHYLKLYMDQEIEDKIKKQQIIKGSPFFKKPKCYVKYNEFLSNLLKEVKHLIKHPQWTEEEKCIINDTYVRCYKMSRVNLNENEFVDDGQMFLNKKNEDRYNKNPLKNSNNDSWRKKRNVHKNYDGQ
;
A
#
# COMPACT_ATOMS: atom_id res chain seq x y z
N MET A 1 14.63 18.77 23.88
CA MET A 1 15.15 17.39 23.71
C MET A 1 15.73 17.30 22.31
N ALA A 2 17.06 17.47 22.18
CA ALA A 2 17.74 17.80 20.92
C ALA A 2 18.86 16.78 20.57
N GLY A 3 18.71 15.51 20.97
CA GLY A 3 19.79 14.53 20.89
C GLY A 3 19.64 13.41 19.85
N CYS A 4 18.61 13.43 19.00
CA CYS A 4 18.30 12.28 18.13
C CYS A 4 18.19 12.62 16.63
N ILE A 5 18.52 13.86 16.24
CA ILE A 5 18.19 14.43 14.92
C ILE A 5 19.35 14.32 13.92
N ASP A 6 20.59 14.23 14.40
CA ASP A 6 21.79 14.24 13.54
C ASP A 6 22.14 12.86 12.94
N ASP A 7 21.61 11.76 13.49
CA ASP A 7 22.09 10.41 13.15
C ASP A 7 21.51 9.85 11.84
N LEU A 8 20.30 10.24 11.38
CA LEU A 8 19.72 9.67 10.15
C LEU A 8 20.32 10.27 8.88
N SER A 9 20.53 11.59 8.85
CA SER A 9 21.22 12.26 7.74
C SER A 9 22.69 11.85 7.65
N LYS A 10 23.38 11.74 8.81
CA LYS A 10 24.78 11.26 8.87
C LYS A 10 24.91 9.76 8.60
N SER A 11 23.97 8.91 9.02
CA SER A 11 24.02 7.46 8.75
C SER A 11 23.72 7.11 7.30
N MET A 12 22.87 7.88 6.60
CA MET A 12 22.72 7.76 5.14
C MET A 12 23.96 8.26 4.39
N GLY A 13 24.66 9.27 4.92
CA GLY A 13 25.92 9.77 4.35
C GLY A 13 27.15 8.86 4.58
N ALA A 14 27.07 7.86 5.48
CA ALA A 14 28.25 7.13 5.98
C ALA A 14 28.32 5.64 5.59
N LEU A 15 27.41 5.11 4.76
CA LEU A 15 27.33 3.68 4.42
C LEU A 15 27.83 3.33 3.01
N PHE A 16 28.78 4.08 2.45
CA PHE A 16 29.24 3.92 1.06
C PHE A 16 30.46 3.01 0.91
N THR A 17 30.24 1.72 0.60
CA THR A 17 31.30 0.82 0.11
C THR A 17 30.87 -0.18 -0.98
N SER A 18 29.66 -0.13 -1.54
CA SER A 18 29.16 -1.25 -2.38
C SER A 18 29.08 -1.06 -3.91
N ASP A 19 29.29 0.13 -4.49
CA ASP A 19 29.02 0.35 -5.93
C ASP A 19 30.26 0.52 -6.83
N ASP A 20 31.46 0.31 -6.27
CA ASP A 20 32.70 0.51 -7.03
C ASP A 20 32.87 -0.50 -8.17
N ASP A 21 32.25 -1.67 -8.08
CA ASP A 21 32.26 -2.69 -9.14
C ASP A 21 31.31 -2.33 -10.28
N HIS A 22 30.15 -1.73 -10.01
CA HIS A 22 29.21 -1.27 -11.05
C HIS A 22 29.81 -0.13 -11.89
N LEU A 23 30.46 0.84 -11.24
CA LEU A 23 31.12 1.95 -11.92
C LEU A 23 32.34 1.49 -12.74
N LYS A 24 33.03 0.43 -12.31
CA LYS A 24 34.10 -0.21 -13.09
C LYS A 24 33.56 -0.97 -14.30
N GLU A 25 32.43 -1.68 -14.17
CA GLU A 25 31.76 -2.38 -15.28
C GLU A 25 31.39 -1.44 -16.44
N LEU A 26 31.12 -0.17 -16.15
CA LEU A 26 30.72 0.84 -17.15
C LEU A 26 31.88 1.36 -18.02
N GLY A 27 33.13 0.98 -17.74
CA GLY A 27 34.30 1.44 -18.50
C GLY A 27 34.55 2.95 -18.41
N LEU A 28 34.09 3.59 -17.33
CA LEU A 28 34.22 5.04 -17.12
C LEU A 28 35.63 5.42 -16.69
N THR A 29 36.09 6.60 -17.14
CA THR A 29 37.36 7.17 -16.69
C THR A 29 37.34 7.48 -15.20
N ASP A 30 38.50 7.47 -14.54
CA ASP A 30 38.63 7.79 -13.11
C ASP A 30 38.04 9.16 -12.77
N ALA A 31 38.22 10.14 -13.66
CA ALA A 31 37.65 11.48 -13.53
C ALA A 31 36.11 11.44 -13.49
N LYS A 32 35.47 10.67 -14.39
CA LYS A 32 34.00 10.54 -14.40
C LYS A 32 33.48 9.78 -13.20
N ARG A 33 34.18 8.73 -12.76
CA ARG A 33 33.83 7.99 -11.54
C ARG A 33 33.94 8.88 -10.29
N ALA A 34 34.98 9.70 -10.20
CA ALA A 34 35.10 10.70 -9.13
C ALA A 34 33.96 11.72 -9.15
N LYS A 35 33.52 12.16 -10.35
CA LYS A 35 32.41 13.09 -10.50
C LYS A 35 31.06 12.48 -10.10
N LEU A 36 30.80 11.22 -10.46
CA LEU A 36 29.59 10.51 -10.00
C LEU A 36 29.55 10.43 -8.47
N ARG A 37 30.67 10.11 -7.82
CA ARG A 37 30.79 10.13 -6.35
C ARG A 37 30.58 11.54 -5.77
N GLU A 38 31.05 12.59 -6.44
CA GLU A 38 30.79 13.97 -6.01
C GLU A 38 29.28 14.27 -6.00
N ILE A 39 28.56 13.83 -7.04
CA ILE A 39 27.09 13.98 -7.12
C ILE A 39 26.42 13.24 -5.96
N GLU A 40 26.81 12.00 -5.69
CA GLU A 40 26.26 11.20 -4.59
C GLU A 40 26.49 11.82 -3.21
N ASN A 41 27.62 12.50 -3.01
CA ASN A 41 28.00 13.04 -1.71
C ASN A 41 27.52 14.48 -1.45
N TYR A 42 27.42 15.31 -2.49
CA TYR A 42 27.19 16.74 -2.34
C TYR A 42 25.88 17.24 -2.95
N TYR A 43 25.14 16.38 -3.63
CA TYR A 43 23.88 16.71 -4.27
C TYR A 43 22.80 15.67 -3.92
N GLU A 44 21.54 16.10 -3.95
CA GLU A 44 20.43 15.17 -3.73
C GLU A 44 19.97 14.67 -5.09
N SER A 45 20.03 13.36 -5.27
CA SER A 45 19.53 12.65 -6.45
C SER A 45 18.96 11.31 -6.00
N VAL A 46 18.13 10.68 -6.84
CA VAL A 46 17.60 9.34 -6.53
C VAL A 46 18.71 8.30 -6.30
N PHE A 47 19.91 8.54 -6.83
CA PHE A 47 21.08 7.68 -6.67
C PHE A 47 21.80 7.90 -5.34
N SER A 48 21.83 9.14 -4.83
CA SER A 48 22.41 9.47 -3.51
C SER A 48 21.61 8.90 -2.31
N TRP A 49 20.46 8.27 -2.54
CA TRP A 49 19.54 7.88 -1.48
C TRP A 49 19.58 6.40 -1.13
N ASP A 50 20.39 5.59 -1.82
CA ASP A 50 20.56 4.16 -1.52
C ASP A 50 19.22 3.38 -1.42
N VAL A 51 18.23 3.75 -2.24
CA VAL A 51 16.84 3.28 -2.09
C VAL A 51 16.75 1.76 -2.00
N LYS A 52 17.39 1.02 -2.90
CA LYS A 52 17.36 -0.46 -2.90
C LYS A 52 18.06 -1.08 -1.71
N LYS A 53 19.22 -0.53 -1.34
CA LYS A 53 20.03 -1.03 -0.22
C LYS A 53 19.29 -0.84 1.10
N LEU A 54 18.71 0.33 1.35
CA LEU A 54 18.00 0.62 2.59
C LEU A 54 16.66 -0.12 2.70
N THR A 55 16.00 -0.40 1.57
CA THR A 55 14.72 -1.13 1.56
C THR A 55 14.86 -2.64 1.44
N ASN A 56 16.07 -3.15 1.19
CA ASN A 56 16.33 -4.54 0.82
C ASN A 56 15.45 -5.03 -0.35
N PHE A 57 15.13 -4.14 -1.28
CA PHE A 57 14.23 -4.47 -2.39
C PHE A 57 14.92 -5.44 -3.35
N LYS A 58 14.34 -6.63 -3.54
CA LYS A 58 14.97 -7.71 -4.30
C LYS A 58 15.00 -7.43 -5.80
N SER A 59 16.13 -7.70 -6.43
CA SER A 59 16.36 -7.48 -7.87
C SER A 59 15.41 -8.26 -8.80
N SER A 60 14.88 -9.42 -8.38
CA SER A 60 13.94 -10.19 -9.20
C SER A 60 12.56 -9.51 -9.29
N LEU A 61 12.19 -8.69 -8.29
CA LEU A 61 10.94 -7.94 -8.26
C LEU A 61 10.96 -6.69 -9.15
N LEU A 62 12.13 -6.35 -9.71
CA LEU A 62 12.30 -5.10 -10.43
C LEU A 62 11.40 -5.03 -11.64
N ILE A 63 11.28 -6.12 -12.42
CA ILE A 63 10.45 -6.22 -13.65
C ILE A 63 9.02 -5.77 -13.38
N ASP A 64 8.37 -6.44 -12.44
CA ASP A 64 6.99 -6.16 -12.05
C ASP A 64 6.82 -4.80 -11.37
N HIS A 65 7.87 -4.29 -10.72
CA HIS A 65 7.81 -3.00 -10.04
C HIS A 65 7.71 -1.84 -11.03
N ILE A 66 8.53 -1.80 -12.09
CA ILE A 66 8.44 -0.68 -13.04
C ILE A 66 7.09 -0.66 -13.75
N ASP A 67 6.56 -1.82 -14.15
CA ASP A 67 5.31 -1.89 -14.91
C ASP A 67 4.16 -1.38 -14.04
N HIS A 68 4.18 -1.69 -12.75
CA HIS A 68 3.23 -1.17 -11.77
C HIS A 68 3.36 0.35 -11.55
N ILE A 69 4.58 0.89 -11.52
CA ILE A 69 4.81 2.34 -11.41
C ILE A 69 4.40 3.05 -12.71
N GLN A 70 4.67 2.44 -13.87
CA GLN A 70 4.29 2.93 -15.20
C GLN A 70 2.76 3.00 -15.33
N GLU A 71 2.04 1.93 -14.93
CA GLU A 71 0.57 1.92 -14.92
C GLU A 71 0.01 3.04 -14.03
N LYS A 72 0.57 3.20 -12.83
CA LYS A 72 0.20 4.30 -11.92
C LYS A 72 0.45 5.67 -12.55
N TYR A 73 1.56 5.83 -13.26
CA TYR A 73 1.96 7.07 -13.92
C TYR A 73 1.00 7.41 -15.08
N GLU A 74 0.72 6.45 -15.95
CA GLU A 74 -0.18 6.60 -17.09
C GLU A 74 -1.61 6.91 -16.64
N MET A 75 -2.12 6.18 -15.65
CA MET A 75 -3.42 6.46 -15.05
C MET A 75 -3.49 7.87 -14.45
N HIS A 76 -2.40 8.31 -13.81
CA HIS A 76 -2.34 9.63 -13.19
C HIS A 76 -2.29 10.73 -14.26
N ILE A 77 -1.45 10.62 -15.29
CA ILE A 77 -1.37 11.64 -16.35
C ILE A 77 -2.66 11.77 -17.16
N ALA A 78 -3.36 10.66 -17.42
CA ALA A 78 -4.62 10.68 -18.14
C ALA A 78 -5.70 11.54 -17.44
N CYS A 79 -5.53 11.84 -16.15
CA CYS A 79 -6.53 12.51 -15.32
C CYS A 79 -6.20 13.98 -14.98
N TYR A 80 -5.09 14.55 -15.46
CA TYR A 80 -4.59 15.85 -14.99
C TYR A 80 -4.29 16.82 -16.13
N LYS A 81 -4.40 18.13 -15.82
CA LYS A 81 -4.02 19.20 -16.76
C LYS A 81 -2.52 19.08 -17.06
N LYS A 82 -2.17 18.99 -18.34
CA LYS A 82 -0.78 18.78 -18.80
C LYS A 82 0.18 19.88 -18.33
N ASP A 83 -0.34 21.07 -18.04
CA ASP A 83 0.46 22.28 -17.87
C ASP A 83 0.71 22.65 -16.40
N ALA A 84 0.05 22.00 -15.44
CA ALA A 84 0.23 22.26 -14.01
C ALA A 84 1.29 21.34 -13.41
N PHE A 85 2.07 21.83 -12.45
CA PHE A 85 2.98 20.98 -11.67
C PHE A 85 2.18 19.97 -10.83
N ASP A 86 2.62 18.72 -10.83
CA ASP A 86 2.04 17.66 -10.00
C ASP A 86 3.16 16.83 -9.34
N LEU A 87 3.19 16.89 -8.01
CA LEU A 87 4.22 16.24 -7.19
C LEU A 87 4.24 14.72 -7.37
N LYS A 88 3.07 14.09 -7.55
CA LYS A 88 2.97 12.64 -7.69
C LYS A 88 3.48 12.19 -9.06
N ARG A 89 3.17 12.93 -10.13
CA ARG A 89 3.75 12.73 -11.48
C ARG A 89 5.27 12.81 -11.40
N PHE A 90 5.79 13.85 -10.75
CA PHE A 90 7.23 14.04 -10.57
C PHE A 90 7.88 12.85 -9.85
N CYS A 91 7.33 12.41 -8.72
CA CYS A 91 7.85 11.25 -7.96
C CYS A 91 7.82 9.96 -8.77
N LEU A 92 6.70 9.65 -9.43
CA LEU A 92 6.55 8.41 -10.20
C LEU A 92 7.55 8.35 -11.36
N GLN A 93 7.75 9.46 -12.06
CA GLN A 93 8.69 9.52 -13.15
C GLN A 93 10.16 9.45 -12.69
N LEU A 94 10.49 9.99 -11.51
CA LEU A 94 11.80 9.79 -10.88
C LEU A 94 12.06 8.30 -10.60
N ILE A 95 11.07 7.60 -10.07
CA ILE A 95 11.14 6.15 -9.81
C ILE A 95 11.32 5.38 -11.11
N ILE A 96 10.57 5.70 -12.17
CA ILE A 96 10.72 5.04 -13.48
C ILE A 96 12.14 5.22 -14.01
N SER A 97 12.68 6.45 -13.98
CA SER A 97 14.05 6.72 -14.41
C SER A 97 15.08 5.93 -13.60
N TYR A 98 14.95 5.91 -12.27
CA TYR A 98 15.80 5.12 -11.37
C TYR A 98 15.73 3.62 -11.67
N GLU A 99 14.54 3.07 -11.90
CA GLU A 99 14.38 1.64 -12.19
C GLU A 99 14.89 1.24 -13.57
N LEU A 100 14.72 2.08 -14.59
CA LEU A 100 15.34 1.88 -15.90
C LEU A 100 16.87 1.87 -15.80
N TYR A 101 17.44 2.78 -15.00
CA TYR A 101 18.89 2.84 -14.77
C TYR A 101 19.39 1.51 -14.17
N ASN A 102 18.75 1.05 -13.10
CA ASN A 102 19.16 -0.18 -12.43
C ASN A 102 18.98 -1.44 -13.27
N ARG A 103 18.15 -1.40 -14.33
CA ARG A 103 18.05 -2.45 -15.35
C ARG A 103 19.10 -2.34 -16.45
N LYS A 104 20.10 -1.47 -16.27
CA LYS A 104 21.11 -1.14 -17.27
C LYS A 104 20.52 -0.55 -18.56
N ASN A 105 19.29 0.01 -18.50
CA ASN A 105 18.63 0.68 -19.62
C ASN A 105 18.84 2.20 -19.52
N TYR A 106 20.11 2.60 -19.55
CA TYR A 106 20.53 3.96 -19.27
C TYR A 106 19.96 4.98 -20.27
N GLU A 107 19.87 4.62 -21.55
CA GLU A 107 19.32 5.52 -22.59
C GLU A 107 17.85 5.84 -22.34
N LYS A 108 17.02 4.84 -22.04
CA LYS A 108 15.61 5.10 -21.68
C LYS A 108 15.50 5.84 -20.35
N SER A 109 16.34 5.50 -19.37
CA SER A 109 16.40 6.22 -18.09
C SER A 109 16.68 7.72 -18.31
N LEU A 110 17.59 8.04 -19.22
CA LEU A 110 17.95 9.40 -19.60
C LEU A 110 16.78 10.12 -20.27
N LEU A 111 16.14 9.50 -21.27
CA LEU A 111 14.98 10.09 -21.95
C LEU A 111 13.83 10.42 -20.97
N GLU A 112 13.60 9.56 -19.97
CA GLU A 112 12.59 9.83 -18.94
C GLU A 112 12.92 11.06 -18.11
N ILE A 113 14.16 11.18 -17.61
CA ILE A 113 14.55 12.34 -16.81
C ILE A 113 14.68 13.63 -17.67
N GLU A 114 15.02 13.52 -18.95
CA GLU A 114 14.97 14.65 -19.91
C GLU A 114 13.55 15.18 -20.10
N SER A 115 12.58 14.28 -20.27
CA SER A 115 11.19 14.70 -20.40
C SER A 115 10.67 15.37 -19.13
N MET A 116 11.12 14.92 -17.94
CA MET A 116 10.85 15.59 -16.67
C MET A 116 11.49 16.98 -16.60
N PHE A 117 12.73 17.12 -17.07
CA PHE A 117 13.43 18.39 -17.14
C PHE A 117 12.67 19.41 -18.01
N LEU A 118 12.19 18.98 -19.19
CA LEU A 118 11.36 19.80 -20.06
C LEU A 118 10.02 20.16 -19.42
N TYR A 119 9.42 19.22 -18.69
CA TYR A 119 8.18 19.46 -17.95
C TYR A 119 8.38 20.51 -16.85
N LEU A 120 9.43 20.42 -16.03
CA LEU A 120 9.71 21.40 -14.97
C LEU A 120 9.93 22.82 -15.52
N LYS A 121 10.49 22.94 -16.74
CA LYS A 121 10.70 24.23 -17.41
C LYS A 121 9.39 24.87 -17.92
N SER A 122 8.43 24.04 -18.31
CA SER A 122 7.19 24.50 -18.98
C SER A 122 5.96 24.51 -18.07
N CYS A 123 6.00 23.78 -16.96
CA CYS A 123 4.86 23.67 -16.05
C CYS A 123 4.63 24.95 -15.23
N LYS A 124 3.37 25.16 -14.86
CA LYS A 124 2.95 26.21 -13.93
C LYS A 124 2.91 25.63 -12.53
N PHE A 125 3.77 26.13 -11.65
CA PHE A 125 3.68 25.89 -10.22
C PHE A 125 2.50 26.69 -9.66
N ASP A 126 1.68 26.03 -8.84
CA ASP A 126 0.71 26.71 -8.01
C ASP A 126 1.42 27.36 -6.81
N ASP A 127 0.70 28.19 -6.06
CA ASP A 127 1.27 28.91 -4.92
C ASP A 127 1.82 27.95 -3.84
N SER A 128 1.23 26.74 -3.72
CA SER A 128 1.68 25.73 -2.75
C SER A 128 3.02 25.11 -3.11
N ASN A 129 3.33 24.90 -4.40
CA ASN A 129 4.56 24.25 -4.84
C ASN A 129 5.66 25.19 -5.32
N LYS A 130 5.33 26.46 -5.61
CA LYS A 130 6.30 27.41 -6.18
C LYS A 130 7.54 27.59 -5.31
N GLN A 131 7.36 27.64 -3.98
CA GLN A 131 8.45 27.75 -3.01
C GLN A 131 9.40 26.55 -3.00
N TYR A 132 8.97 25.40 -3.49
CA TYR A 132 9.75 24.15 -3.54
C TYR A 132 10.40 23.88 -4.91
N SER A 133 10.14 24.74 -5.90
CA SER A 133 10.57 24.51 -7.28
C SER A 133 12.09 24.32 -7.43
N GLU A 134 12.90 25.00 -6.63
CA GLU A 134 14.36 24.84 -6.65
C GLU A 134 14.80 23.48 -6.10
N ALA A 135 14.13 22.93 -5.07
CA ALA A 135 14.39 21.58 -4.59
C ALA A 135 14.03 20.51 -5.65
N TYR A 136 12.95 20.72 -6.39
CA TYR A 136 12.54 19.82 -7.47
C TYR A 136 13.53 19.85 -8.64
N LYS A 137 13.98 21.05 -9.03
CA LYS A 137 15.03 21.22 -10.05
C LYS A 137 16.34 20.59 -9.61
N HIS A 138 16.76 20.82 -8.37
CA HIS A 138 17.97 20.24 -7.77
C HIS A 138 18.00 18.72 -7.93
N ILE A 139 16.93 18.03 -7.54
CA ILE A 139 16.84 16.56 -7.64
C ILE A 139 16.85 16.11 -9.11
N ALA A 140 16.03 16.75 -9.95
CA ALA A 140 15.93 16.35 -11.36
C ALA A 140 17.24 16.57 -12.12
N TRP A 141 17.93 17.69 -11.88
CA TRP A 141 19.15 18.05 -12.58
C TRP A 141 20.33 17.19 -12.11
N SER A 142 20.43 16.95 -10.79
CA SER A 142 21.46 16.05 -10.25
C SER A 142 21.28 14.61 -10.76
N THR A 143 20.03 14.13 -10.82
CA THR A 143 19.67 12.83 -11.39
C THR A 143 19.99 12.77 -12.89
N TYR A 144 19.67 13.82 -13.65
CA TYR A 144 19.98 13.94 -15.07
C TYR A 144 21.49 13.87 -15.34
N THR A 145 22.28 14.66 -14.61
CA THR A 145 23.73 14.69 -14.78
C THR A 145 24.35 13.34 -14.43
N TYR A 146 23.88 12.67 -13.37
CA TYR A 146 24.36 11.34 -13.01
C TYR A 146 24.18 10.31 -14.15
N ILE A 147 22.99 10.27 -14.74
CA ILE A 147 22.69 9.34 -15.85
C ILE A 147 23.47 9.74 -17.12
N SER A 148 23.56 11.05 -17.42
CA SER A 148 24.28 11.56 -18.58
C SER A 148 25.77 11.24 -18.54
N LEU A 149 26.40 11.41 -17.36
CA LEU A 149 27.80 11.06 -17.13
C LEU A 149 28.04 9.56 -17.27
N THR A 150 27.10 8.73 -16.80
CA THR A 150 27.12 7.27 -17.01
C THR A 150 27.17 6.92 -18.50
N LEU A 151 26.48 7.70 -19.34
CA LEU A 151 26.46 7.55 -20.81
C LEU A 151 27.59 8.30 -21.53
N ASN A 152 28.62 8.75 -20.79
CA ASN A 152 29.74 9.52 -21.30
C ASN A 152 29.37 10.87 -21.98
N ARG A 153 28.18 11.43 -21.72
CA ARG A 153 27.74 12.73 -22.25
C ARG A 153 28.23 13.89 -21.39
N ASP A 154 28.66 14.98 -22.03
CA ASP A 154 29.04 16.21 -21.31
C ASP A 154 27.78 16.90 -20.74
N SER A 155 27.68 16.89 -19.42
CA SER A 155 26.53 17.41 -18.67
C SER A 155 26.95 18.09 -17.36
N GLU A 156 28.26 18.26 -17.15
CA GLU A 156 28.82 18.78 -15.89
C GLU A 156 28.42 20.25 -15.65
N LYS A 157 28.33 21.03 -16.74
CA LYS A 157 27.89 22.43 -16.71
C LYS A 157 26.49 22.63 -16.13
N ILE A 158 25.68 21.57 -16.06
CA ILE A 158 24.35 21.63 -15.45
C ILE A 158 24.48 21.75 -13.93
N LEU A 159 25.48 21.08 -13.31
CA LEU A 159 25.71 21.12 -11.86
C LEU A 159 26.21 22.48 -11.36
N GLU A 160 26.84 23.29 -12.22
CA GLU A 160 27.24 24.66 -11.89
C GLU A 160 26.04 25.53 -11.48
N ASN A 161 24.85 25.18 -11.97
CA ASN A 161 23.61 25.88 -11.66
C ASN A 161 22.79 25.21 -10.55
N VAL A 162 23.30 24.12 -9.96
CA VAL A 162 22.64 23.37 -8.89
C VAL A 162 23.32 23.70 -7.56
N LYS A 163 22.53 24.10 -6.55
CA LYS A 163 23.06 24.35 -5.20
C LYS A 163 23.50 23.03 -4.55
N PRO A 164 24.68 22.94 -3.92
CA PRO A 164 25.03 21.76 -3.12
C PRO A 164 24.11 21.64 -1.90
N VAL A 165 24.01 20.44 -1.31
CA VAL A 165 23.10 20.15 -0.18
C VAL A 165 23.25 21.14 0.98
N ASN A 166 24.49 21.53 1.30
CA ASN A 166 24.79 22.47 2.38
C ASN A 166 24.28 23.89 2.10
N GLY A 167 24.05 24.24 0.83
CA GLY A 167 23.50 25.53 0.40
C GLY A 167 21.97 25.58 0.40
N LEU A 168 21.29 24.48 0.70
CA LEU A 168 19.82 24.42 0.73
C LEU A 168 19.26 25.04 2.02
N ASN A 169 18.20 25.83 1.86
CA ASN A 169 17.45 26.41 2.97
C ASN A 169 16.51 25.36 3.62
N GLN A 170 15.86 25.74 4.74
CA GLN A 170 14.99 24.81 5.47
C GLN A 170 13.78 24.32 4.66
N THR A 171 13.15 25.20 3.89
CA THR A 171 12.01 24.90 3.01
C THR A 171 12.40 23.90 1.90
N GLU A 172 13.56 24.10 1.28
CA GLU A 172 14.13 23.19 0.28
C GLU A 172 14.45 21.81 0.89
N LYS A 173 15.06 21.79 2.09
CA LYS A 173 15.35 20.54 2.84
C LYS A 173 14.08 19.78 3.22
N ALA A 174 13.04 20.48 3.68
CA ALA A 174 11.74 19.88 3.99
C ALA A 174 11.12 19.22 2.75
N ALA A 175 11.21 19.88 1.59
CA ALA A 175 10.72 19.34 0.34
C ALA A 175 11.45 18.09 -0.13
N ILE A 176 12.78 18.07 0.00
CA ILE A 176 13.58 16.86 -0.28
C ILE A 176 13.17 15.72 0.65
N CYS A 177 12.99 15.97 1.95
CA CYS A 177 12.53 14.95 2.90
C CYS A 177 11.14 14.40 2.52
N GLY A 178 10.19 15.28 2.18
CA GLY A 178 8.86 14.88 1.72
C GLY A 178 8.88 14.05 0.43
N LEU A 179 9.74 14.42 -0.52
CA LEU A 179 9.95 13.67 -1.76
C LEU A 179 10.57 12.29 -1.51
N LYS A 180 11.64 12.23 -0.71
CA LYS A 180 12.24 10.97 -0.28
C LYS A 180 11.17 10.08 0.37
N ALA A 181 10.36 10.64 1.27
CA ALA A 181 9.29 9.90 1.93
C ALA A 181 8.31 9.27 0.93
N LEU A 182 7.87 10.03 -0.08
CA LEU A 182 7.00 9.52 -1.14
C LEU A 182 7.65 8.39 -1.95
N ILE A 183 8.93 8.52 -2.27
CA ILE A 183 9.66 7.54 -3.07
C ILE A 183 9.91 6.26 -2.26
N PHE A 184 10.46 6.36 -1.05
CA PHE A 184 10.69 5.20 -0.19
C PHE A 184 9.40 4.42 0.08
N MET A 185 8.28 5.10 0.29
CA MET A 185 6.99 4.44 0.51
C MET A 185 6.53 3.55 -0.67
N GLU A 186 7.06 3.75 -1.89
CA GLU A 186 6.78 2.86 -3.03
C GLU A 186 7.57 1.54 -2.99
N TYR A 187 8.52 1.40 -2.07
CA TYR A 187 9.32 0.19 -1.78
C TYR A 187 8.97 -0.43 -0.42
N PRO A 188 7.71 -0.85 -0.18
CA PRO A 188 7.31 -1.47 1.08
C PRO A 188 7.90 -2.88 1.23
N PRO A 189 7.99 -3.41 2.48
CA PRO A 189 7.50 -2.80 3.71
C PRO A 189 8.48 -1.82 4.36
N LYS A 190 9.79 -2.06 4.28
CA LYS A 190 10.82 -1.23 4.93
C LYS A 190 10.79 0.23 4.48
N GLY A 191 10.48 0.46 3.22
CA GLY A 191 10.33 1.82 2.69
C GLY A 191 9.18 2.61 3.33
N ASN A 192 8.16 1.96 3.91
CA ASN A 192 7.15 2.68 4.69
C ASN A 192 7.73 3.24 6.00
N ASP A 193 8.61 2.49 6.66
CA ASP A 193 9.22 2.89 7.93
C ASP A 193 10.23 4.03 7.72
N ILE A 194 11.05 3.92 6.66
CA ILE A 194 11.97 4.99 6.25
C ILE A 194 11.17 6.23 5.82
N GLY A 195 10.13 6.03 5.01
CA GLY A 195 9.27 7.12 4.55
C GLY A 195 8.56 7.86 5.68
N LEU A 196 8.17 7.16 6.76
CA LEU A 196 7.59 7.80 7.95
C LEU A 196 8.61 8.71 8.64
N LYS A 197 9.84 8.24 8.88
CA LYS A 197 10.90 9.05 9.50
C LYS A 197 11.19 10.32 8.70
N LEU A 198 11.29 10.19 7.38
CA LEU A 198 11.52 11.33 6.48
C LEU A 198 10.33 12.31 6.45
N ALA A 199 9.11 11.80 6.51
CA ALA A 199 7.93 12.67 6.58
C ALA A 199 7.83 13.41 7.92
N GLU A 200 8.28 12.79 9.02
CA GLU A 200 8.43 13.46 10.32
C GLU A 200 9.49 14.55 10.26
N GLU A 201 10.64 14.29 9.63
CA GLU A 201 11.70 15.29 9.43
C GLU A 201 11.21 16.48 8.60
N ALA A 202 10.48 16.23 7.50
CA ALA A 202 9.87 17.29 6.70
C ALA A 202 8.96 18.20 7.54
N ARG A 203 8.13 17.61 8.43
CA ARG A 203 7.27 18.36 9.35
C ARG A 203 8.04 19.07 10.46
N ILE A 204 9.19 18.57 10.89
CA ILE A 204 10.02 19.26 11.88
C ILE A 204 10.65 20.51 11.26
N LEU A 205 11.11 20.39 10.01
CA LEU A 205 11.70 21.50 9.25
C LEU A 205 10.65 22.56 8.87
N ASP A 206 9.44 22.14 8.50
CA ASP A 206 8.31 23.04 8.25
C ASP A 206 6.99 22.41 8.71
N SER A 207 6.62 22.73 9.95
CA SER A 207 5.44 22.15 10.62
C SER A 207 4.11 22.71 10.12
N SER A 208 4.14 23.85 9.42
CA SER A 208 2.95 24.57 8.97
C SER A 208 2.48 24.17 7.58
N GLU A 209 3.38 23.59 6.79
CA GLU A 209 3.10 23.16 5.42
C GLU A 209 2.14 21.95 5.39
N ILE A 210 1.09 22.10 4.61
CA ILE A 210 0.00 21.14 4.49
C ILE A 210 0.43 19.89 3.72
N GLU A 211 1.31 20.05 2.73
CA GLU A 211 1.78 18.91 1.94
C GLU A 211 2.59 17.92 2.81
N TRP A 212 3.42 18.40 3.74
CA TRP A 212 4.18 17.53 4.65
C TRP A 212 3.27 16.82 5.66
N ILE A 213 2.21 17.49 6.12
CA ILE A 213 1.18 16.85 6.96
C ILE A 213 0.51 15.69 6.23
N LYS A 214 0.15 15.87 4.95
CA LYS A 214 -0.48 14.83 4.13
C LYS A 214 0.44 13.65 3.88
N ILE A 215 1.69 13.91 3.52
CA ILE A 215 2.68 12.85 3.29
C ILE A 215 2.92 12.06 4.58
N TRP A 216 3.01 12.74 5.72
CA TRP A 216 3.15 12.10 7.03
C TRP A 216 1.92 11.26 7.43
N LEU A 217 0.70 11.78 7.28
CA LEU A 217 -0.53 11.02 7.54
C LEU A 217 -0.60 9.75 6.68
N LYS A 218 -0.23 9.88 5.40
CA LYS A 218 -0.14 8.75 4.48
C LYS A 218 0.89 7.72 4.95
N ALA A 219 2.06 8.15 5.41
CA ALA A 219 3.12 7.28 5.92
C ALA A 219 2.70 6.56 7.21
N LYS A 220 2.20 7.28 8.23
CA LYS A 220 1.65 6.65 9.45
C LYS A 220 0.55 5.65 9.14
N GLY A 221 -0.36 6.01 8.23
CA GLY A 221 -1.40 5.11 7.77
C GLY A 221 -0.86 3.84 7.09
N ARG A 222 0.20 3.93 6.27
CA ARG A 222 0.84 2.76 5.63
C ARG A 222 1.51 1.87 6.66
N VAL A 223 2.33 2.42 7.56
CA VAL A 223 2.99 1.69 8.66
C VAL A 223 1.94 0.99 9.52
N ARG A 224 0.94 1.73 10.02
CA ARG A 224 -0.14 1.17 10.83
C ARG A 224 -0.86 0.04 10.13
N ARG A 225 -1.39 0.26 8.93
CA ARG A 225 -2.10 -0.80 8.18
C ARG A 225 -1.22 -2.02 7.94
N PHE A 226 0.10 -1.85 7.87
CA PHE A 226 1.01 -2.95 7.64
C PHE A 226 1.24 -3.79 8.92
N TYR A 227 1.63 -3.13 10.02
CA TYR A 227 2.02 -3.77 11.28
C TYR A 227 0.85 -4.06 12.21
N ASP A 228 -0.11 -3.15 12.32
CA ASP A 228 -1.29 -3.28 13.18
C ASP A 228 -2.51 -2.61 12.54
N MET A 229 -3.23 -3.38 11.72
CA MET A 229 -4.41 -2.89 10.99
C MET A 229 -5.56 -2.45 11.90
N LEU A 230 -5.63 -2.98 13.12
CA LEU A 230 -6.71 -2.68 14.06
C LEU A 230 -6.33 -1.56 15.03
N LYS A 231 -5.05 -1.15 15.05
CA LYS A 231 -4.63 0.03 15.79
C LYS A 231 -5.46 1.23 15.36
N ILE A 232 -5.96 1.95 16.34
CA ILE A 232 -6.68 3.21 16.14
C ILE A 232 -5.64 4.29 15.81
N PRO A 233 -5.89 5.20 14.85
CA PRO A 233 -5.03 6.35 14.62
C PRO A 233 -4.77 7.13 15.91
N ASP A 234 -3.53 7.58 16.11
CA ASP A 234 -3.11 8.27 17.33
C ASP A 234 -3.64 9.73 17.36
N GLU A 235 -3.60 10.41 18.52
CA GLU A 235 -4.15 11.77 18.69
C GLU A 235 -3.48 12.82 17.79
N ASP A 236 -2.19 12.65 17.50
CA ASP A 236 -1.42 13.51 16.59
C ASP A 236 -1.93 13.43 15.15
N GLU A 237 -2.40 12.26 14.71
CA GLU A 237 -3.03 12.08 13.40
C GLU A 237 -4.39 12.76 13.35
N ILE A 238 -5.18 12.66 14.43
CA ILE A 238 -6.48 13.33 14.54
C ILE A 238 -6.29 14.85 14.47
N HIS A 239 -5.37 15.40 15.24
CA HIS A 239 -5.05 16.84 15.20
C HIS A 239 -4.56 17.28 13.80
N ALA A 240 -3.75 16.46 13.12
CA ALA A 240 -3.35 16.74 11.74
C ALA A 240 -4.55 16.75 10.77
N ALA A 241 -5.50 15.81 10.91
CA ALA A 241 -6.74 15.83 10.13
C ALA A 241 -7.61 17.05 10.44
N ASP A 242 -7.65 17.53 11.68
CA ASP A 242 -8.35 18.77 12.05
C ASP A 242 -7.75 19.99 11.32
N ILE A 243 -6.42 20.07 11.22
CA ILE A 243 -5.75 21.12 10.44
C ILE A 243 -6.20 21.08 8.98
N LEU A 244 -6.22 19.88 8.36
CA LEU A 244 -6.68 19.71 6.98
C LEU A 244 -8.16 20.08 6.81
N CYS A 245 -9.00 19.83 7.81
CA CYS A 245 -10.41 20.21 7.79
C CYS A 245 -10.63 21.72 7.73
N THR A 246 -9.66 22.54 8.12
CA THR A 246 -9.78 24.01 8.02
C THR A 246 -9.59 24.53 6.60
N LYS A 247 -9.05 23.72 5.68
CA LYS A 247 -8.74 24.11 4.31
C LYS A 247 -9.96 24.07 3.39
N THR A 248 -9.76 24.60 2.18
CA THR A 248 -10.76 24.66 1.10
C THR A 248 -10.45 23.70 -0.04
N ASN A 249 -9.21 23.23 -0.17
CA ASN A 249 -8.84 22.27 -1.22
C ASN A 249 -9.56 20.93 -0.99
N PRO A 250 -10.37 20.43 -1.95
CA PRO A 250 -11.10 19.18 -1.80
C PRO A 250 -10.19 17.97 -1.50
N ARG A 251 -8.96 17.94 -2.02
CA ARG A 251 -8.04 16.82 -1.81
C ARG A 251 -7.61 16.69 -0.36
N ASP A 252 -7.32 17.82 0.28
CA ASP A 252 -6.90 17.88 1.68
C ASP A 252 -8.07 17.44 2.60
N LEU A 253 -9.28 17.87 2.27
CA LEU A 253 -10.51 17.46 2.97
C LEU A 253 -10.77 15.96 2.80
N ILE A 254 -10.56 15.38 1.61
CA ILE A 254 -10.73 13.95 1.39
C ILE A 254 -9.72 13.13 2.20
N GLU A 255 -8.44 13.54 2.26
CA GLU A 255 -7.43 12.87 3.08
C GLU A 255 -7.83 12.88 4.58
N ALA A 256 -8.34 14.01 5.09
CA ALA A 256 -8.85 14.10 6.45
C ALA A 256 -10.07 13.17 6.67
N SER A 257 -11.01 13.16 5.73
CA SER A 257 -12.21 12.31 5.81
C SER A 257 -11.85 10.81 5.85
N ASP A 258 -10.80 10.42 5.14
CA ASP A 258 -10.28 9.05 5.08
C ASP A 258 -9.69 8.61 6.41
N LEU A 259 -8.98 9.50 7.10
CA LEU A 259 -8.51 9.22 8.45
C LEU A 259 -9.69 8.97 9.38
N TYR A 260 -10.72 9.82 9.35
CA TYR A 260 -11.91 9.64 10.18
C TYR A 260 -12.68 8.35 9.89
N ILE A 261 -12.76 7.94 8.63
CA ILE A 261 -13.31 6.62 8.26
C ILE A 261 -12.48 5.49 8.87
N ASN A 262 -11.15 5.61 8.87
CA ASN A 262 -10.26 4.62 9.48
C ASN A 262 -10.45 4.56 11.01
N VAL A 263 -10.58 5.71 11.69
CA VAL A 263 -10.90 5.77 13.12
C VAL A 263 -12.25 5.09 13.39
N ALA A 264 -13.29 5.46 12.64
CA ALA A 264 -14.62 4.88 12.78
C ALA A 264 -14.62 3.35 12.57
N SER A 265 -13.88 2.88 11.57
CA SER A 265 -13.74 1.46 11.24
C SER A 265 -12.96 0.66 12.28
N SER A 266 -12.16 1.33 13.11
CA SER A 266 -11.44 0.70 14.22
C SER A 266 -12.36 0.52 15.44
N TYR A 267 -13.35 1.40 15.61
CA TYR A 267 -14.39 1.30 16.65
C TYR A 267 -15.58 0.38 16.28
N LYS A 268 -15.38 -0.67 15.48
CA LYS A 268 -16.47 -1.57 15.02
C LYS A 268 -17.37 -2.13 16.14
N GLN A 269 -16.83 -2.33 17.34
CA GLN A 269 -17.57 -2.83 18.50
C GLN A 269 -18.28 -1.71 19.28
N ASP A 270 -17.77 -0.49 19.22
CA ASP A 270 -18.34 0.70 19.84
C ASP A 270 -19.10 1.51 18.76
N LYS A 271 -20.36 1.12 18.54
CA LYS A 271 -21.20 1.70 17.48
C LYS A 271 -21.41 3.21 17.63
N GLU A 272 -21.40 3.72 18.87
CA GLU A 272 -21.60 5.15 19.14
C GLU A 272 -20.38 5.95 18.71
N LYS A 273 -19.17 5.53 19.12
CA LYS A 273 -17.92 6.17 18.67
C LYS A 273 -17.72 6.04 17.17
N ALA A 274 -18.00 4.87 16.60
CA ALA A 274 -17.93 4.69 15.15
C ALA A 274 -18.86 5.67 14.42
N ARG A 275 -20.11 5.81 14.88
CA ARG A 275 -21.08 6.74 14.30
C ARG A 275 -20.63 8.20 14.42
N LYS A 276 -20.02 8.60 15.55
CA LYS A 276 -19.45 9.94 15.73
C LYS A 276 -18.42 10.27 14.64
N TYR A 277 -17.44 9.39 14.43
CA TYR A 277 -16.39 9.63 13.44
C TYR A 277 -16.87 9.52 11.99
N PHE A 278 -17.83 8.62 11.70
CA PHE A 278 -18.49 8.62 10.39
C PHE A 278 -19.22 9.93 10.11
N LYS A 279 -19.84 10.55 11.13
CA LYS A 279 -20.52 11.84 10.98
C LYS A 279 -19.53 12.97 10.68
N ILE A 280 -18.42 13.01 11.41
CA ILE A 280 -17.34 13.98 11.13
C ILE A 280 -16.85 13.80 9.68
N SER A 281 -16.57 12.55 9.27
CA SER A 281 -16.15 12.27 7.90
C SER A 281 -17.19 12.69 6.86
N SER A 282 -18.48 12.42 7.08
CA SER A 282 -19.54 12.86 6.14
C SER A 282 -19.60 14.38 6.00
N ASP A 283 -19.46 15.12 7.10
CA ASP A 283 -19.49 16.59 7.08
C ASP A 283 -18.30 17.15 6.27
N VAL A 284 -17.12 16.54 6.43
CA VAL A 284 -15.90 16.88 5.67
C VAL A 284 -16.04 16.54 4.19
N ILE A 285 -16.62 15.38 3.85
CA ILE A 285 -16.90 15.00 2.45
C ILE A 285 -17.87 15.99 1.80
N LEU A 286 -18.96 16.37 2.50
CA LEU A 286 -19.90 17.37 1.98
C LEU A 286 -19.23 18.72 1.76
N LYS A 287 -18.31 19.12 2.66
CA LYS A 287 -17.47 20.31 2.47
C LYS A 287 -16.60 20.17 1.21
N ALA A 288 -15.94 19.02 1.00
CA ALA A 288 -15.13 18.77 -0.19
C ALA A 288 -15.96 18.87 -1.49
N ILE A 289 -17.17 18.30 -1.51
CA ILE A 289 -18.09 18.35 -2.66
C ILE A 289 -18.43 19.80 -3.04
N ARG A 290 -18.67 20.66 -2.04
CA ARG A 290 -18.96 22.09 -2.27
C ARG A 290 -17.78 22.81 -2.90
N PHE A 291 -16.56 22.55 -2.42
CA PHE A 291 -15.35 23.17 -2.96
C PHE A 291 -14.82 22.55 -4.26
N SER A 292 -15.38 21.41 -4.70
CA SER A 292 -14.95 20.78 -5.95
C SER A 292 -15.41 21.53 -7.20
N GLU A 293 -16.28 22.53 -7.08
CA GLU A 293 -16.72 23.41 -8.20
C GLU A 293 -17.10 22.69 -9.50
N ASN A 294 -17.66 21.48 -9.41
CA ASN A 294 -18.00 20.58 -10.54
C ASN A 294 -16.80 19.95 -11.28
N ASN A 295 -15.59 20.01 -10.75
CA ASN A 295 -14.45 19.23 -11.22
C ASN A 295 -14.72 17.73 -11.08
N VAL A 296 -14.89 17.04 -12.21
CA VAL A 296 -15.29 15.63 -12.25
C VAL A 296 -14.31 14.68 -11.55
N HIS A 297 -13.01 15.00 -11.52
CA HIS A 297 -12.00 14.17 -10.86
C HIS A 297 -12.08 14.29 -9.33
N GLU A 298 -12.31 15.50 -8.84
CA GLU A 298 -12.51 15.76 -7.40
C GLU A 298 -13.83 15.18 -6.92
N LEU A 299 -14.89 15.31 -7.73
CA LEU A 299 -16.18 14.67 -7.46
C LEU A 299 -16.06 13.13 -7.44
N CYS A 300 -15.29 12.53 -8.36
CA CYS A 300 -15.01 11.10 -8.33
C CYS A 300 -14.29 10.68 -7.04
N SER A 301 -13.33 11.47 -6.57
CA SER A 301 -12.64 11.23 -5.30
C SER A 301 -13.60 11.34 -4.10
N CYS A 302 -14.53 12.31 -4.12
CA CYS A 302 -15.59 12.44 -3.14
C CYS A 302 -16.55 11.24 -3.16
N LEU A 303 -16.90 10.71 -4.34
CA LEU A 303 -17.74 9.52 -4.46
C LEU A 303 -17.04 8.29 -3.86
N MET A 304 -15.74 8.12 -4.11
CA MET A 304 -14.94 7.03 -3.55
C MET A 304 -14.85 7.10 -2.01
N ALA A 305 -14.72 8.30 -1.44
CA ALA A 305 -14.80 8.50 0.01
C ALA A 305 -16.21 8.19 0.55
N SER A 306 -17.25 8.67 -0.14
CA SER A 306 -18.66 8.42 0.20
C SER A 306 -18.99 6.92 0.22
N ASN A 307 -18.47 6.15 -0.74
CA ASN A 307 -18.63 4.68 -0.81
C ASN A 307 -17.98 3.91 0.37
N ARG A 308 -17.19 4.59 1.20
CA ARG A 308 -16.59 4.05 2.43
C ARG A 308 -17.22 4.63 3.70
N CYS A 309 -18.11 5.61 3.59
CA CYS A 309 -18.79 6.25 4.71
C CYS A 309 -20.29 5.91 4.71
N PRO A 310 -20.76 4.96 5.54
CA PRO A 310 -22.14 4.47 5.48
C PRO A 310 -23.22 5.55 5.66
N ILE A 311 -22.93 6.63 6.38
CA ILE A 311 -23.86 7.75 6.61
C ILE A 311 -24.17 8.49 5.29
N MET A 312 -23.27 8.43 4.31
CA MET A 312 -23.44 9.10 3.02
C MET A 312 -24.40 8.39 2.06
N PHE A 313 -24.85 7.16 2.37
CA PHE A 313 -25.60 6.34 1.41
C PHE A 313 -26.97 6.91 1.01
N GLN A 314 -27.49 7.86 1.78
CA GLN A 314 -28.77 8.52 1.52
C GLN A 314 -28.62 9.99 1.09
N SER A 315 -27.38 10.47 0.89
CA SER A 315 -27.12 11.87 0.55
C SER A 315 -27.57 12.20 -0.87
N LYS A 316 -28.30 13.32 -1.00
CA LYS A 316 -28.71 13.88 -2.30
C LYS A 316 -27.49 14.35 -3.11
N GLU A 317 -26.48 14.88 -2.43
CA GLU A 317 -25.22 15.33 -3.02
C GLU A 317 -24.49 14.19 -3.72
N VAL A 318 -24.47 12.98 -3.12
CA VAL A 318 -23.89 11.79 -3.74
C VAL A 318 -24.64 11.42 -5.02
N LYS A 319 -25.98 11.44 -5.01
CA LYS A 319 -26.78 11.19 -6.21
C LYS A 319 -26.47 12.16 -7.34
N ASN A 320 -26.36 13.45 -7.03
CA ASN A 320 -25.97 14.48 -8.01
C ASN A 320 -24.57 14.21 -8.61
N ILE A 321 -23.63 13.66 -7.84
CA ILE A 321 -22.31 13.27 -8.35
C ILE A 321 -22.44 12.09 -9.31
N VAL A 322 -23.19 11.07 -8.93
CA VAL A 322 -23.43 9.87 -9.76
C VAL A 322 -24.03 10.26 -11.12
N GLU A 323 -25.02 11.14 -11.15
CA GLU A 323 -25.62 11.66 -12.39
C GLU A 323 -24.57 12.31 -13.30
N LYS A 324 -23.68 13.13 -12.73
CA LYS A 324 -22.61 13.80 -13.48
C LYS A 324 -21.55 12.84 -14.03
N LEU A 325 -21.21 11.80 -13.27
CA LEU A 325 -20.15 10.86 -13.65
C LEU A 325 -20.63 9.76 -14.61
N THR A 326 -21.93 9.45 -14.63
CA THR A 326 -22.53 8.33 -15.38
C THR A 326 -22.17 8.30 -16.87
N ASN A 327 -22.05 9.47 -17.50
CA ASN A 327 -21.81 9.60 -18.94
C ASN A 327 -20.33 9.67 -19.33
N ILE A 328 -19.42 9.62 -18.35
CA ILE A 328 -17.98 9.74 -18.59
C ILE A 328 -17.36 8.35 -18.67
N LYS A 329 -16.59 8.08 -19.71
CA LYS A 329 -15.87 6.81 -19.90
C LYS A 329 -14.48 6.93 -19.29
N ASN A 330 -14.29 6.37 -18.09
CA ASN A 330 -13.00 6.32 -17.41
C ASN A 330 -13.01 5.17 -16.39
N GLY A 331 -12.00 4.29 -16.43
CA GLY A 331 -11.97 3.09 -15.57
C GLY A 331 -12.01 3.39 -14.07
N GLN A 332 -11.46 4.52 -13.61
CA GLN A 332 -11.54 4.94 -12.21
C GLN A 332 -12.95 5.42 -11.84
N PHE A 333 -13.64 6.06 -12.79
CA PHE A 333 -15.00 6.56 -12.57
C PHE A 333 -15.97 5.38 -12.57
N ASP A 334 -15.76 4.43 -13.48
CA ASP A 334 -16.48 3.16 -13.53
C ASP A 334 -16.29 2.36 -12.22
N LEU A 335 -15.10 2.35 -11.62
CA LEU A 335 -14.90 1.76 -10.28
C LEU A 335 -15.74 2.46 -9.21
N ALA A 336 -15.74 3.79 -9.18
CA ALA A 336 -16.49 4.57 -8.19
C ALA A 336 -18.01 4.39 -8.34
N LEU A 337 -18.51 4.41 -9.58
CA LEU A 337 -19.92 4.18 -9.92
C LEU A 337 -20.33 2.74 -9.60
N GLY A 338 -19.53 1.75 -10.00
CA GLY A 338 -19.80 0.35 -9.70
C GLY A 338 -19.89 0.10 -8.19
N GLN A 339 -18.99 0.69 -7.40
CA GLN A 339 -19.05 0.60 -5.93
C GLN A 339 -20.28 1.29 -5.33
N TYR A 340 -20.72 2.41 -5.91
CA TYR A 340 -21.95 3.10 -5.51
C TYR A 340 -23.16 2.19 -5.71
N PHE A 341 -23.35 1.66 -6.92
CA PHE A 341 -24.47 0.77 -7.22
C PHE A 341 -24.41 -0.54 -6.44
N PHE A 342 -23.21 -1.09 -6.22
CA PHE A 342 -23.02 -2.29 -5.43
C PHE A 342 -23.37 -2.12 -3.94
N LYS A 343 -22.89 -1.04 -3.31
CA LYS A 343 -23.00 -0.86 -1.85
C LYS A 343 -24.25 -0.11 -1.42
N GLN A 344 -24.62 0.93 -2.16
CA GLN A 344 -25.64 1.90 -1.75
C GLN A 344 -27.00 1.51 -2.32
N GLU A 345 -27.13 1.49 -3.65
CA GLU A 345 -28.40 1.17 -4.34
C GLU A 345 -28.70 -0.34 -4.31
N LYS A 346 -27.65 -1.17 -4.19
CA LYS A 346 -27.72 -2.64 -4.37
C LYS A 346 -28.31 -3.03 -5.74
N ASP A 347 -28.05 -2.20 -6.75
CA ASP A 347 -28.38 -2.45 -8.16
C ASP A 347 -27.19 -3.20 -8.78
N TYR A 348 -27.21 -4.54 -8.63
CA TYR A 348 -26.11 -5.39 -9.05
C TYR A 348 -25.94 -5.45 -10.58
N GLU A 349 -27.02 -5.28 -11.35
CA GLU A 349 -26.95 -5.19 -12.81
C GLU A 349 -26.16 -3.95 -13.25
N LYS A 350 -26.47 -2.76 -12.69
CA LYS A 350 -25.65 -1.58 -12.97
C LYS A 350 -24.24 -1.70 -12.42
N ALA A 351 -24.06 -2.27 -11.24
CA ALA A 351 -22.72 -2.51 -10.69
C ALA A 351 -21.86 -3.35 -11.64
N LYS A 352 -22.40 -4.47 -12.15
CA LYS A 352 -21.74 -5.30 -13.18
C LYS A 352 -21.43 -4.50 -14.43
N MET A 353 -22.38 -3.71 -14.95
CA MET A 353 -22.15 -2.88 -16.15
C MET A 353 -20.91 -1.99 -15.98
N TYR A 354 -20.80 -1.25 -14.87
CA TYR A 354 -19.65 -0.39 -14.61
C TYR A 354 -18.37 -1.17 -14.34
N PHE A 355 -18.42 -2.24 -13.54
CA PHE A 355 -17.23 -3.06 -13.30
C PHE A 355 -16.72 -3.74 -14.58
N SER A 356 -17.60 -4.22 -15.46
CA SER A 356 -17.22 -4.76 -16.77
C SER A 356 -16.56 -3.71 -17.67
N ARG A 357 -17.08 -2.48 -17.69
CA ARG A 357 -16.46 -1.35 -18.41
C ARG A 357 -15.05 -1.04 -17.88
N GLY A 358 -14.90 -0.99 -16.56
CA GLY A 358 -13.61 -0.77 -15.92
C GLY A 358 -12.61 -1.90 -16.19
N MET A 359 -13.07 -3.17 -16.16
CA MET A 359 -12.27 -4.33 -16.51
C MET A 359 -11.80 -4.28 -17.98
N ALA A 360 -12.67 -3.86 -18.91
CA ALA A 360 -12.33 -3.75 -20.32
C ALA A 360 -11.20 -2.75 -20.62
N VAL A 361 -10.96 -1.79 -19.72
CA VAL A 361 -9.82 -0.86 -19.79
C VAL A 361 -8.67 -1.24 -18.85
N GLY A 362 -8.63 -2.49 -18.38
CA GLY A 362 -7.54 -3.03 -17.57
C GLY A 362 -7.60 -2.72 -16.07
N ASN A 363 -8.73 -2.25 -15.52
CA ASN A 363 -8.81 -1.98 -14.08
C ASN A 363 -8.96 -3.27 -13.26
N PHE A 364 -7.92 -3.61 -12.49
CA PHE A 364 -7.88 -4.82 -11.65
C PHE A 364 -8.98 -4.85 -10.58
N ASP A 365 -9.21 -3.72 -9.89
CA ASP A 365 -10.22 -3.66 -8.82
C ASP A 365 -11.63 -3.85 -9.39
N CYS A 366 -11.92 -3.30 -10.56
CA CYS A 366 -13.18 -3.56 -11.27
C CYS A 366 -13.33 -5.05 -11.61
N SER A 367 -12.26 -5.69 -12.09
CA SER A 367 -12.27 -7.12 -12.43
C SER A 367 -12.62 -7.99 -11.22
N LEU A 368 -12.02 -7.71 -10.06
CA LEU A 368 -12.35 -8.42 -8.81
C LEU A 368 -13.76 -8.12 -8.31
N ASN A 369 -14.21 -6.86 -8.36
CA ASN A 369 -15.55 -6.49 -7.92
C ASN A 369 -16.64 -7.05 -8.84
N LEU A 370 -16.35 -7.26 -10.14
CA LEU A 370 -17.25 -7.94 -11.06
C LEU A 370 -17.52 -9.38 -10.59
N ILE A 371 -16.47 -10.17 -10.36
CA ILE A 371 -16.58 -11.54 -9.84
C ILE A 371 -17.35 -11.55 -8.51
N LYS A 372 -17.00 -10.63 -7.60
CA LYS A 372 -17.68 -10.52 -6.31
C LYS A 372 -19.17 -10.23 -6.45
N THR A 373 -19.55 -9.40 -7.42
CA THR A 373 -20.97 -9.09 -7.71
C THR A 373 -21.69 -10.32 -8.25
N GLN A 374 -21.08 -11.05 -9.19
CA GLN A 374 -21.64 -12.28 -9.74
C GLN A 374 -21.82 -13.37 -8.66
N CYS A 375 -20.89 -13.48 -7.70
CA CYS A 375 -21.01 -14.41 -6.56
C CYS A 375 -22.16 -14.08 -5.61
N ILE A 376 -22.72 -12.87 -5.65
CA ILE A 376 -23.87 -12.48 -4.84
C ILE A 376 -25.18 -12.83 -5.55
N GLU A 377 -25.21 -12.73 -6.88
CA GLU A 377 -26.41 -12.98 -7.68
C GLU A 377 -26.61 -14.46 -8.05
N SER A 378 -25.51 -15.19 -8.27
CA SER A 378 -25.53 -16.59 -8.67
C SER A 378 -25.07 -17.49 -7.52
N SER A 379 -25.59 -18.72 -7.47
CA SER A 379 -24.98 -19.73 -6.61
C SER A 379 -23.54 -19.96 -7.01
N ILE A 380 -22.67 -20.13 -6.03
CA ILE A 380 -21.27 -20.47 -6.26
C ILE A 380 -21.12 -21.86 -6.93
N ASP A 381 -22.15 -22.72 -6.83
CA ASP A 381 -22.19 -24.03 -7.51
C ASP A 381 -22.40 -23.89 -9.04
N GLU A 382 -23.02 -22.79 -9.49
CA GLU A 382 -23.36 -22.55 -10.90
C GLU A 382 -22.42 -21.55 -11.57
N PHE A 383 -21.85 -20.64 -10.77
CA PHE A 383 -20.92 -19.63 -11.25
C PHE A 383 -19.52 -20.25 -11.47
N PRO A 384 -18.89 -20.09 -12.65
CA PRO A 384 -17.58 -20.66 -12.95
C PRO A 384 -16.43 -19.87 -12.26
N PHE A 385 -16.46 -19.84 -10.93
CA PHE A 385 -15.65 -18.98 -10.07
C PHE A 385 -14.15 -19.09 -10.32
N VAL A 386 -13.62 -20.32 -10.30
CA VAL A 386 -12.20 -20.58 -10.50
C VAL A 386 -11.78 -20.22 -11.93
N ASN A 387 -12.61 -20.50 -12.93
CA ASN A 387 -12.29 -20.16 -14.33
C ASN A 387 -12.23 -18.65 -14.55
N GLN A 388 -13.15 -17.88 -13.96
CA GLN A 388 -13.11 -16.42 -14.02
C GLN A 388 -11.86 -15.86 -13.32
N LEU A 389 -11.48 -16.41 -12.17
CA LEU A 389 -10.24 -16.00 -11.49
C LEU A 389 -8.98 -16.34 -12.30
N LYS A 390 -8.94 -17.49 -13.00
CA LYS A 390 -7.85 -17.84 -13.92
C LYS A 390 -7.72 -16.84 -15.06
N MET A 391 -8.84 -16.43 -15.67
CA MET A 391 -8.81 -15.41 -16.73
C MET A 391 -8.20 -14.08 -16.23
N ILE A 392 -8.52 -13.66 -15.00
CA ILE A 392 -7.90 -12.48 -14.39
C ILE A 392 -6.40 -12.74 -14.10
N TYR A 393 -6.03 -13.93 -13.65
CA TYR A 393 -4.64 -14.29 -13.36
C TYR A 393 -3.72 -14.15 -14.58
N ASP A 394 -4.23 -14.51 -15.76
CA ASP A 394 -3.49 -14.45 -17.02
C ASP A 394 -3.32 -13.00 -17.53
N VAL A 395 -4.29 -12.13 -17.25
CA VAL A 395 -4.24 -10.72 -17.66
C VAL A 395 -3.36 -9.86 -16.74
N PHE A 396 -3.29 -10.18 -15.44
CA PHE A 396 -2.59 -9.35 -14.45
C PHE A 396 -1.31 -10.05 -13.94
N PRO A 397 -0.12 -9.75 -14.52
CA PRO A 397 1.11 -10.47 -14.19
C PRO A 397 1.68 -10.14 -12.82
N SER A 398 1.33 -8.97 -12.24
CA SER A 398 1.87 -8.51 -10.96
C SER A 398 1.72 -9.56 -9.85
N PRO A 399 2.82 -10.01 -9.21
CA PRO A 399 2.79 -11.02 -8.14
C PRO A 399 1.83 -10.66 -7.01
N LYS A 400 1.76 -9.37 -6.64
CA LYS A 400 0.86 -8.88 -5.59
C LYS A 400 -0.61 -9.04 -5.96
N ARG A 401 -0.99 -8.76 -7.22
CA ARG A 401 -2.35 -8.97 -7.72
C ARG A 401 -2.68 -10.46 -7.79
N ARG A 402 -1.73 -11.26 -8.29
CA ARG A 402 -1.82 -12.73 -8.34
C ARG A 402 -2.03 -13.36 -6.98
N LEU A 403 -1.37 -12.88 -5.92
CA LEU A 403 -1.65 -13.34 -4.56
C LEU A 403 -3.12 -13.17 -4.17
N ILE A 404 -3.76 -12.05 -4.53
CA ILE A 404 -5.18 -11.80 -4.21
C ILE A 404 -6.07 -12.81 -4.94
N ILE A 405 -5.79 -13.05 -6.23
CA ILE A 405 -6.54 -14.01 -7.06
C ILE A 405 -6.37 -15.43 -6.51
N LEU A 406 -5.13 -15.88 -6.33
CA LEU A 406 -4.80 -17.22 -5.82
C LEU A 406 -5.41 -17.45 -4.43
N LEU A 407 -5.44 -16.43 -3.56
CA LEU A 407 -6.09 -16.52 -2.26
C LEU A 407 -7.60 -16.77 -2.37
N GLN A 408 -8.28 -16.19 -3.36
CA GLN A 408 -9.70 -16.47 -3.59
C GLN A 408 -9.92 -17.91 -4.09
N ILE A 409 -9.03 -18.41 -4.96
CA ILE A 409 -9.07 -19.81 -5.41
C ILE A 409 -8.82 -20.77 -4.22
N LEU A 410 -7.86 -20.45 -3.36
CA LEU A 410 -7.60 -21.20 -2.13
C LEU A 410 -8.82 -21.22 -1.22
N TYR A 411 -9.54 -20.10 -1.05
CA TYR A 411 -10.78 -20.10 -0.29
C TYR A 411 -11.84 -21.02 -0.88
N PHE A 412 -11.94 -21.07 -2.21
CA PHE A 412 -12.87 -21.94 -2.91
C PHE A 412 -12.60 -23.42 -2.61
N TYR A 413 -11.37 -23.89 -2.85
CA TYR A 413 -11.04 -25.31 -2.58
C TYR A 413 -10.96 -25.65 -1.08
N PHE A 414 -10.79 -24.66 -0.21
CA PHE A 414 -10.77 -24.91 1.22
C PHE A 414 -12.18 -24.99 1.84
N TYR A 415 -13.12 -24.15 1.38
CA TYR A 415 -14.45 -24.03 2.01
C TYR A 415 -15.62 -24.55 1.18
N HIS A 416 -15.45 -24.64 -0.14
CA HIS A 416 -16.53 -24.93 -1.06
C HIS A 416 -16.40 -26.33 -1.68
N GLU A 417 -15.27 -26.64 -2.33
CA GLU A 417 -15.04 -27.90 -3.03
C GLU A 417 -13.84 -28.62 -2.42
N ASP A 418 -14.08 -29.77 -1.76
CA ASP A 418 -13.02 -30.58 -1.16
C ASP A 418 -12.21 -31.30 -2.26
N ASN A 419 -11.19 -30.61 -2.77
CA ASN A 419 -10.28 -31.12 -3.78
C ASN A 419 -8.83 -30.88 -3.35
N PRO A 420 -8.22 -31.85 -2.62
CA PRO A 420 -6.87 -31.72 -2.09
C PRO A 420 -5.79 -31.47 -3.16
N ARG A 421 -5.97 -32.01 -4.37
CA ARG A 421 -5.02 -31.83 -5.48
C ARG A 421 -4.99 -30.39 -5.95
N GLU A 422 -6.15 -29.81 -6.23
CA GLU A 422 -6.25 -28.41 -6.64
C GLU A 422 -5.84 -27.46 -5.51
N LEU A 423 -6.25 -27.73 -4.26
CA LEU A 423 -5.83 -26.95 -3.10
C LEU A 423 -4.31 -26.86 -3.00
N MET A 424 -3.61 -28.00 -3.13
CA MET A 424 -2.15 -28.04 -3.08
C MET A 424 -1.50 -27.39 -4.31
N HIS A 425 -2.08 -27.56 -5.50
CA HIS A 425 -1.59 -26.91 -6.72
C HIS A 425 -1.59 -25.38 -6.58
N TYR A 426 -2.72 -24.77 -6.18
CA TYR A 426 -2.76 -23.31 -6.01
C TYR A 426 -1.98 -22.82 -4.80
N LEU A 427 -1.85 -23.63 -3.75
CA LEU A 427 -1.01 -23.25 -2.61
C LEU A 427 0.46 -23.20 -3.04
N LYS A 428 0.92 -24.15 -3.84
CA LYS A 428 2.26 -24.11 -4.43
C LYS A 428 2.42 -22.86 -5.30
N LEU A 429 1.49 -22.58 -6.21
CA LEU A 429 1.52 -21.37 -7.05
C LEU A 429 1.56 -20.09 -6.20
N TYR A 430 0.83 -20.06 -5.08
CA TYR A 430 0.83 -18.94 -4.14
C TYR A 430 2.19 -18.76 -3.49
N MET A 431 2.80 -19.86 -3.03
CA MET A 431 4.14 -19.84 -2.44
C MET A 431 5.22 -19.49 -3.45
N ASP A 432 5.06 -19.87 -4.72
CA ASP A 432 5.99 -19.63 -5.83
C ASP A 432 5.94 -18.20 -6.37
N GLN A 433 4.95 -17.39 -6.00
CA GLN A 433 4.97 -15.97 -6.35
C GLN A 433 6.26 -15.33 -5.81
N GLU A 434 6.99 -14.67 -6.70
CA GLU A 434 8.17 -13.89 -6.34
C GLU A 434 7.74 -12.64 -5.59
N ILE A 435 7.59 -12.77 -4.28
CA ILE A 435 7.24 -11.68 -3.36
C ILE A 435 7.57 -12.12 -1.93
N GLU A 436 7.92 -11.17 -1.08
CA GLU A 436 8.33 -11.46 0.30
C GLU A 436 7.26 -12.23 1.09
N ASP A 437 7.70 -13.21 1.88
CA ASP A 437 6.84 -14.04 2.73
C ASP A 437 6.02 -13.20 3.73
N LYS A 438 6.56 -12.04 4.16
CA LYS A 438 5.84 -11.09 5.01
C LYS A 438 4.57 -10.56 4.33
N ILE A 439 4.66 -10.26 3.04
CA ILE A 439 3.52 -9.79 2.24
C ILE A 439 2.53 -10.93 1.98
N LYS A 440 3.02 -12.13 1.64
CA LYS A 440 2.19 -13.34 1.48
C LYS A 440 1.38 -13.62 2.75
N LYS A 441 2.05 -13.76 3.89
CA LYS A 441 1.42 -13.96 5.21
C LYS A 441 0.34 -12.91 5.47
N GLN A 442 0.67 -11.64 5.22
CA GLN A 442 -0.24 -10.53 5.45
C GLN A 442 -1.49 -10.60 4.55
N GLN A 443 -1.37 -11.00 3.29
CA GLN A 443 -2.53 -11.17 2.41
C GLN A 443 -3.47 -12.28 2.91
N ILE A 444 -2.93 -13.43 3.31
CA ILE A 444 -3.75 -14.54 3.86
C ILE A 444 -4.49 -14.11 5.13
N ILE A 445 -3.80 -13.39 6.02
CA ILE A 445 -4.38 -12.93 7.30
C ILE A 445 -5.54 -11.95 7.09
N LYS A 446 -5.42 -11.08 6.09
CA LYS A 446 -6.37 -9.98 5.83
C LYS A 446 -7.48 -10.35 4.85
N GLY A 447 -7.27 -11.40 4.07
CA GLY A 447 -8.19 -11.82 3.04
C GLY A 447 -9.54 -12.26 3.60
N SER A 448 -10.54 -12.18 2.73
CA SER A 448 -11.87 -12.76 2.96
C SER A 448 -12.38 -13.34 1.66
N PRO A 449 -13.13 -14.46 1.69
CA PRO A 449 -13.73 -15.02 0.48
C PRO A 449 -14.76 -14.05 -0.12
N PHE A 450 -14.88 -14.04 -1.45
CA PHE A 450 -15.90 -13.26 -2.16
C PHE A 450 -17.31 -13.83 -1.99
N PHE A 451 -17.42 -15.14 -1.80
CA PHE A 451 -18.67 -15.85 -1.58
C PHE A 451 -18.94 -16.08 -0.09
N LYS A 452 -20.21 -16.20 0.30
CA LYS A 452 -20.63 -16.48 1.67
C LYS A 452 -21.08 -17.94 1.80
N LYS A 453 -20.43 -18.71 2.68
CA LYS A 453 -20.97 -19.97 3.23
C LYS A 453 -20.96 -19.91 4.77
N PRO A 454 -21.84 -20.63 5.48
CA PRO A 454 -21.89 -20.63 6.95
C PRO A 454 -20.55 -21.01 7.62
N LYS A 455 -19.73 -21.83 6.96
CA LYS A 455 -18.38 -22.23 7.42
C LYS A 455 -17.27 -21.23 7.04
N CYS A 456 -17.56 -20.22 6.21
CA CYS A 456 -16.58 -19.22 5.74
C CYS A 456 -16.35 -18.06 6.71
N TYR A 457 -16.89 -18.09 7.94
CA TYR A 457 -16.61 -17.06 8.93
C TYR A 457 -15.19 -17.22 9.48
N VAL A 458 -14.24 -16.68 8.74
CA VAL A 458 -12.84 -16.61 9.12
C VAL A 458 -12.64 -15.38 10.00
N LYS A 459 -12.32 -15.54 11.28
CA LYS A 459 -11.74 -14.42 12.02
C LYS A 459 -10.31 -14.19 11.52
N TYR A 460 -9.81 -12.96 11.64
CA TYR A 460 -8.42 -12.62 11.33
C TYR A 460 -7.47 -13.69 11.91
N ASN A 461 -6.50 -14.13 11.11
CA ASN A 461 -5.51 -15.20 11.40
C ASN A 461 -6.02 -16.66 11.44
N GLU A 462 -7.33 -16.93 11.46
CA GLU A 462 -7.83 -18.32 11.60
C GLU A 462 -7.58 -19.14 10.33
N PHE A 463 -7.73 -18.54 9.14
CA PHE A 463 -7.58 -19.28 7.89
C PHE A 463 -6.17 -19.82 7.68
N LEU A 464 -5.12 -19.02 7.91
CA LEU A 464 -3.73 -19.50 7.78
C LEU A 464 -3.47 -20.70 8.71
N SER A 465 -3.96 -20.61 9.94
CA SER A 465 -3.81 -21.68 10.94
C SER A 465 -4.55 -22.95 10.53
N ASN A 466 -5.76 -22.82 9.98
CA ASN A 466 -6.56 -23.94 9.51
C ASN A 466 -5.98 -24.56 8.23
N LEU A 467 -5.50 -23.73 7.30
CA LEU A 467 -4.82 -24.16 6.09
C LEU A 467 -3.57 -24.98 6.43
N LEU A 468 -2.75 -24.54 7.38
CA LEU A 468 -1.57 -25.28 7.82
C LEU A 468 -1.91 -26.64 8.45
N LYS A 469 -3.00 -26.72 9.22
CA LYS A 469 -3.48 -28.00 9.78
C LYS A 469 -3.90 -28.93 8.67
N GLU A 470 -4.69 -28.43 7.72
CA GLU A 470 -5.20 -29.20 6.59
C GLU A 470 -4.05 -29.75 5.73
N VAL A 471 -3.13 -28.88 5.30
CA VAL A 471 -1.96 -29.28 4.52
C VAL A 471 -1.12 -30.32 5.26
N LYS A 472 -0.98 -30.19 6.58
CA LYS A 472 -0.28 -31.19 7.41
C LYS A 472 -0.99 -32.54 7.44
N HIS A 473 -2.32 -32.56 7.40
CA HIS A 473 -3.10 -33.79 7.26
C HIS A 473 -2.92 -34.40 5.87
N LEU A 474 -2.94 -33.58 4.81
CA LEU A 474 -2.75 -34.03 3.43
C LEU A 474 -1.41 -34.71 3.20
N ILE A 475 -0.31 -34.29 3.84
CA ILE A 475 1.00 -34.97 3.75
C ILE A 475 0.91 -36.48 4.06
N LYS A 476 -0.01 -36.87 4.96
CA LYS A 476 -0.16 -38.25 5.41
C LYS A 476 -1.14 -39.06 4.58
N HIS A 477 -1.74 -38.47 3.56
CA HIS A 477 -2.77 -39.15 2.77
C HIS A 477 -2.12 -40.25 1.89
N PRO A 478 -2.66 -41.48 1.87
CA PRO A 478 -2.03 -42.60 1.18
C PRO A 478 -2.12 -42.53 -0.35
N GLN A 479 -2.95 -41.63 -0.91
CA GLN A 479 -3.26 -41.57 -2.34
C GLN A 479 -2.28 -40.73 -3.18
N TRP A 480 -1.24 -40.15 -2.57
CA TRP A 480 -0.24 -39.36 -3.27
C TRP A 480 0.86 -40.24 -3.87
N THR A 481 1.31 -39.88 -5.06
CA THR A 481 2.58 -40.40 -5.61
C THR A 481 3.77 -39.88 -4.80
N GLU A 482 4.94 -40.51 -4.92
CA GLU A 482 6.14 -40.04 -4.21
C GLU A 482 6.56 -38.63 -4.65
N GLU A 483 6.40 -38.30 -5.92
CA GLU A 483 6.64 -36.94 -6.45
C GLU A 483 5.66 -35.93 -5.85
N GLU A 484 4.36 -36.26 -5.79
CA GLU A 484 3.35 -35.42 -5.17
C GLU A 484 3.64 -35.20 -3.68
N LYS A 485 4.03 -36.25 -2.94
CA LYS A 485 4.42 -36.13 -1.52
C LYS A 485 5.58 -35.17 -1.33
N CYS A 486 6.59 -35.23 -2.20
CA CYS A 486 7.74 -34.33 -2.15
C CYS A 486 7.31 -32.86 -2.33
N ILE A 487 6.49 -32.59 -3.35
CA ILE A 487 5.97 -31.25 -3.64
C ILE A 487 5.11 -30.73 -2.48
N ILE A 488 4.23 -31.57 -1.94
CA ILE A 488 3.34 -31.20 -0.82
C ILE A 488 4.17 -30.89 0.42
N ASN A 489 5.19 -31.70 0.72
CA ASN A 489 6.06 -31.49 1.86
C ASN A 489 6.88 -30.20 1.72
N ASP A 490 7.47 -29.93 0.56
CA ASP A 490 8.18 -28.66 0.30
C ASP A 490 7.23 -27.45 0.47
N THR A 491 6.05 -27.52 -0.15
CA THR A 491 5.04 -26.46 -0.05
C THR A 491 4.62 -26.22 1.40
N TYR A 492 4.43 -27.29 2.19
CA TYR A 492 4.14 -27.21 3.62
C TYR A 492 5.26 -26.53 4.40
N VAL A 493 6.51 -26.95 4.20
CA VAL A 493 7.67 -26.37 4.89
C VAL A 493 7.79 -24.87 4.61
N ARG A 494 7.60 -24.47 3.35
CA ARG A 494 7.61 -23.05 2.94
C ARG A 494 6.44 -22.29 3.56
N CYS A 495 5.23 -22.83 3.53
CA CYS A 495 4.06 -22.20 4.14
C CYS A 495 4.22 -22.08 5.66
N TYR A 496 4.77 -23.10 6.32
CA TYR A 496 5.08 -23.10 7.75
C TYR A 496 6.14 -22.04 8.08
N LYS A 497 7.23 -21.96 7.29
CA LYS A 497 8.26 -20.90 7.43
C LYS A 497 7.64 -19.51 7.29
N MET A 498 6.87 -19.28 6.22
CA MET A 498 6.14 -18.03 6.00
C MET A 498 5.23 -17.69 7.19
N SER A 499 4.51 -18.66 7.75
CA SER A 499 3.63 -18.44 8.91
C SER A 499 4.36 -17.95 10.16
N ARG A 500 5.64 -18.31 10.31
CA ARG A 500 6.49 -17.91 11.43
C ARG A 500 7.19 -16.57 11.24
N VAL A 501 7.18 -16.00 10.04
CA VAL A 501 7.75 -14.67 9.79
C VAL A 501 7.09 -13.66 10.70
N ASN A 502 7.88 -12.97 11.51
CA ASN A 502 7.36 -11.93 12.39
C ASN A 502 6.94 -10.72 11.56
N LEU A 503 5.73 -10.21 11.83
CA LEU A 503 5.30 -9.00 11.15
C LEU A 503 5.98 -7.75 11.74
N ASN A 504 6.52 -7.83 12.96
CA ASN A 504 6.98 -6.69 13.76
C ASN A 504 8.51 -6.59 13.93
N GLU A 505 9.32 -7.42 13.27
CA GLU A 505 10.78 -7.34 13.38
C GLU A 505 11.32 -6.08 12.69
N ASN A 506 11.44 -5.01 13.48
CA ASN A 506 12.53 -4.04 13.41
C ASN A 506 13.69 -4.62 14.22
N GLU A 507 14.33 -5.64 13.70
CA GLU A 507 15.54 -6.18 14.30
C GLU A 507 16.64 -6.14 13.23
N PHE A 508 17.47 -5.09 13.34
CA PHE A 508 18.89 -5.26 13.05
C PHE A 508 19.38 -6.34 14.01
N VAL A 509 19.49 -7.58 13.54
CA VAL A 509 20.19 -8.64 14.25
C VAL A 509 21.42 -8.97 13.44
N ASP A 510 22.52 -8.57 14.06
CA ASP A 510 23.89 -9.03 13.88
C ASP A 510 23.92 -10.57 13.86
N ASP A 511 24.86 -11.11 13.11
CA ASP A 511 24.93 -12.51 12.70
C ASP A 511 24.90 -13.53 13.86
N GLY A 512 24.33 -14.70 13.55
CA GLY A 512 24.84 -15.98 14.08
C GLY A 512 23.99 -16.68 15.13
N GLN A 513 23.12 -17.60 14.70
CA GLN A 513 23.31 -19.05 14.86
C GLN A 513 22.03 -19.83 14.53
N MET A 514 22.11 -20.62 13.46
CA MET A 514 21.36 -21.87 13.32
C MET A 514 21.56 -22.73 14.57
N PHE A 515 20.52 -23.40 15.08
CA PHE A 515 20.62 -24.83 15.40
C PHE A 515 19.23 -25.50 15.49
N LEU A 516 19.14 -26.62 14.79
CA LEU A 516 18.11 -27.64 14.88
C LEU A 516 18.28 -28.49 16.15
N ASN A 517 17.15 -28.98 16.67
CA ASN A 517 16.94 -30.16 17.53
C ASN A 517 17.55 -30.20 18.95
N LYS A 518 16.65 -30.30 19.95
CA LYS A 518 16.58 -31.47 20.83
C LYS A 518 15.21 -31.59 21.52
N LYS A 519 14.53 -32.72 21.27
CA LYS A 519 13.54 -33.29 22.18
C LYS A 519 14.28 -34.02 23.30
N ASN A 520 13.90 -33.82 24.55
CA ASN A 520 13.27 -34.82 25.42
C ASN A 520 13.22 -34.31 26.87
N GLU A 521 12.04 -34.52 27.45
CA GLU A 521 11.75 -34.93 28.84
C GLU A 521 12.75 -34.54 29.94
N ASP A 522 12.30 -33.76 30.93
CA ASP A 522 12.04 -34.39 32.23
C ASP A 522 11.11 -33.60 33.15
N ARG A 523 10.36 -34.39 33.92
CA ARG A 523 9.34 -34.05 34.90
C ARG A 523 9.97 -33.38 36.13
N TYR A 524 9.28 -32.41 36.74
CA TYR A 524 9.10 -32.39 38.20
C TYR A 524 7.83 -31.65 38.60
N ASN A 525 6.90 -32.41 39.18
CA ASN A 525 5.77 -31.96 39.98
C ASN A 525 6.24 -31.14 41.18
N LYS A 526 5.45 -30.12 41.56
CA LYS A 526 4.98 -29.88 42.95
C LYS A 526 3.95 -28.74 42.99
N ASN A 527 2.68 -29.11 43.05
CA ASN A 527 1.66 -28.34 43.80
C ASN A 527 1.85 -28.62 45.30
N PRO A 528 1.47 -27.68 46.18
CA PRO A 528 0.33 -28.00 47.04
C PRO A 528 -0.67 -26.86 47.30
N LEU A 529 -1.94 -27.28 47.23
CA LEU A 529 -3.21 -26.86 47.84
C LEU A 529 -3.31 -25.76 48.94
N LYS A 530 -4.40 -24.97 48.76
CA LYS A 530 -5.54 -24.59 49.66
C LYS A 530 -5.38 -23.74 50.93
N ASN A 531 -6.20 -22.67 51.01
CA ASN A 531 -7.41 -22.52 51.87
C ASN A 531 -8.21 -21.26 51.45
N SER A 532 -9.48 -21.36 51.00
CA SER A 532 -10.77 -21.35 51.73
C SER A 532 -11.15 -19.95 52.27
N ASN A 533 -12.27 -19.29 51.94
CA ASN A 533 -13.67 -19.71 52.13
C ASN A 533 -14.67 -18.77 51.40
N ASN A 534 -15.78 -19.36 50.93
CA ASN A 534 -17.22 -18.98 50.95
C ASN A 534 -17.64 -17.50 50.76
N ASP A 535 -18.67 -17.13 49.98
CA ASP A 535 -20.02 -17.68 50.00
C ASP A 535 -20.87 -17.39 48.74
N SER A 536 -21.91 -18.21 48.57
CA SER A 536 -23.01 -18.16 47.59
C SER A 536 -23.78 -16.82 47.60
N TRP A 537 -24.57 -16.44 46.58
CA TRP A 537 -26.00 -16.76 46.48
C TRP A 537 -26.54 -16.47 45.06
N ARG A 538 -27.13 -17.48 44.41
CA ARG A 538 -28.18 -17.32 43.38
C ARG A 538 -29.54 -17.22 44.09
N LYS A 539 -30.39 -16.27 43.72
CA LYS A 539 -31.86 -16.40 43.85
C LYS A 539 -32.55 -15.97 42.57
N LYS A 540 -33.24 -16.94 41.95
CA LYS A 540 -34.34 -16.75 41.01
C LYS A 540 -35.52 -16.08 41.73
N ARG A 541 -36.32 -15.28 41.02
CA ARG A 541 -37.80 -15.24 41.15
C ARG A 541 -38.42 -14.60 39.89
N ASN A 542 -39.15 -15.42 39.14
CA ASN A 542 -40.31 -14.98 38.36
C ASN A 542 -41.50 -14.84 39.33
N VAL A 543 -42.37 -13.84 39.15
CA VAL A 543 -43.85 -13.95 39.09
C VAL A 543 -44.41 -12.65 38.48
N HIS A 544 -45.38 -12.81 37.58
CA HIS A 544 -46.26 -11.83 36.93
C HIS A 544 -46.92 -10.77 37.84
N LYS A 545 -47.28 -9.63 37.24
CA LYS A 545 -48.66 -9.10 37.24
C LYS A 545 -48.88 -8.08 36.11
N ASN A 546 -49.95 -8.30 35.35
CA ASN A 546 -50.59 -7.36 34.43
C ASN A 546 -51.03 -6.08 35.15
N TYR A 547 -51.09 -4.96 34.44
CA TYR A 547 -52.25 -4.05 34.42
C TYR A 547 -52.25 -3.23 33.12
N ASP A 548 -53.41 -3.24 32.46
CA ASP A 548 -53.81 -2.42 31.31
C ASP A 548 -53.87 -0.92 31.64
N GLY A 549 -53.84 -0.07 30.61
CA GLY A 549 -54.53 1.22 30.66
C GLY A 549 -54.02 2.31 29.73
N GLN A 550 -54.76 2.49 28.62
CA GLN A 550 -54.83 3.59 27.64
C GLN A 550 -53.79 3.66 26.52
#